data_AF-A0AAU3KDA6-F1
#
_entry.id   AF-A0AAU3KDA6-F1
#
_cell.length_a   1.000
_cell.length_b   1.000
_cell.length_c   1.000
_cell.angle_alpha   90.00
_cell.angle_beta   90.00
_cell.angle_gamma   90.00
#
_symmetry.space_group_name_H-M   'P 1'
#
loop_
_entity.id
_entity.type
_entity.pdbx_description
1 polymer ?
#
loop_
_entity_poly.entity_id
_entity_poly.type
_entity_poly.pdbx_seq_one_letter_code
_entity_poly.pdbx_strand_id
1 'polypeptide(L)'
;MDDQPAPRAPGLTPTSFLAAAAALNTIHEAVRTARTAGDEEHSEPGRTGSAEALAALLLLREVRDQLAEWEPGLIEEAREAGASWADLAHPLGVSSRQAAERRYLRVRPGNPGSTGEQRVRATRDRRAADRTVTTWARANAADLRRLAGQITALTDLPADARTSLAELTVALADNDTAALVGPLSLTHAYLTSGHPDLAARVDDIARHTDRLRRHSGDQRQNGT
;
A
#
# COMPACT_ATOMS: atom_id res chain seq x y z
N MET A 1 -6.19 -41.26 7.98
CA MET A 1 -6.15 -39.83 8.38
C MET A 1 -4.76 -39.38 8.01
N ASP A 2 -4.60 -39.11 6.72
CA ASP A 2 -3.32 -38.80 6.10
C ASP A 2 -3.03 -37.32 6.29
N ASP A 3 -1.88 -37.04 6.90
CA ASP A 3 -1.39 -35.70 7.20
C ASP A 3 -0.71 -35.16 5.93
N GLN A 4 -1.43 -34.32 5.20
CA GLN A 4 -0.97 -33.73 3.95
C GLN A 4 -0.06 -32.53 4.27
N PRO A 5 1.22 -32.51 3.85
CA PRO A 5 2.11 -31.39 4.11
C PRO A 5 1.64 -30.15 3.35
N ALA A 6 1.46 -29.04 4.07
CA ALA A 6 1.07 -27.75 3.52
C ALA A 6 2.09 -27.23 2.49
N PRO A 7 1.66 -26.54 1.42
CA PRO A 7 2.55 -25.98 0.40
C PRO A 7 3.44 -24.89 1.01
N ARG A 8 4.77 -25.00 0.80
CA ARG A 8 5.75 -23.98 1.17
C ARG A 8 5.42 -22.67 0.45
N ALA A 9 5.43 -21.57 1.20
CA ALA A 9 5.41 -20.22 0.62
C ALA A 9 6.60 -20.07 -0.34
N PRO A 10 6.47 -19.32 -1.45
CA PRO A 10 7.59 -19.08 -2.35
C PRO A 10 8.61 -18.18 -1.64
N GLY A 11 9.55 -18.80 -0.92
CA GLY A 11 10.84 -18.20 -0.61
C GLY A 11 11.57 -17.87 -1.92
N LEU A 12 12.58 -16.99 -1.84
CA LEU A 12 13.47 -16.74 -2.97
C LEU A 12 13.93 -18.08 -3.55
N THR A 13 13.79 -18.29 -4.85
CA THR A 13 14.36 -19.50 -5.45
C THR A 13 15.90 -19.42 -5.35
N PRO A 14 16.63 -20.56 -5.33
CA PRO A 14 18.10 -20.55 -5.30
C PRO A 14 18.72 -19.72 -6.45
N THR A 15 18.05 -19.70 -7.61
CA THR A 15 18.42 -18.85 -8.76
C THR A 15 18.24 -17.36 -8.46
N SER A 16 17.19 -16.99 -7.72
CA SER A 16 16.95 -15.62 -7.26
C SER A 16 17.96 -15.19 -6.20
N PHE A 17 18.41 -16.10 -5.32
CA PHE A 17 19.47 -15.83 -4.35
C PHE A 17 20.81 -15.53 -5.03
N LEU A 18 21.25 -16.37 -5.97
CA LEU A 18 22.51 -16.16 -6.70
C LEU A 18 22.50 -14.87 -7.53
N ALA A 19 21.36 -14.53 -8.15
CA ALA A 19 21.19 -13.28 -8.86
C ALA A 19 21.28 -12.06 -7.93
N ALA A 20 20.63 -12.11 -6.75
CA ALA A 20 20.71 -11.05 -5.75
C ALA A 20 22.14 -10.88 -5.21
N ALA A 21 22.85 -11.98 -4.93
CA ALA A 21 24.25 -11.94 -4.49
C ALA A 21 25.19 -11.31 -5.54
N ALA A 22 25.01 -11.65 -6.83
CA ALA A 22 25.77 -11.06 -7.92
C ALA A 22 25.48 -9.56 -8.10
N ALA A 23 24.22 -9.15 -7.96
CA ALA A 23 23.82 -7.74 -8.01
C ALA A 23 24.42 -6.95 -6.84
N LEU A 24 24.38 -7.48 -5.62
CA LEU A 24 25.01 -6.88 -4.44
C LEU A 24 26.52 -6.67 -4.62
N ASN A 25 27.22 -7.64 -5.22
CA ASN A 25 28.64 -7.51 -5.50
C ASN A 25 28.92 -6.39 -6.52
N THR A 26 28.10 -6.30 -7.57
CA THR A 26 28.22 -5.23 -8.57
C THR A 26 28.00 -3.85 -7.96
N ILE A 27 26.97 -3.71 -7.11
CA ILE A 27 26.71 -2.46 -6.37
C ILE A 27 27.88 -2.12 -5.44
N HIS A 28 28.45 -3.12 -4.75
CA HIS A 28 29.60 -2.92 -3.87
C HIS A 28 30.81 -2.35 -4.61
N GLU A 29 31.16 -2.92 -5.77
CA GLU A 29 32.27 -2.44 -6.60
C GLU A 29 32.01 -1.04 -7.20
N ALA A 30 30.77 -0.77 -7.63
CA ALA A 30 30.40 0.56 -8.12
C ALA A 30 30.54 1.63 -7.01
N VAL A 31 30.06 1.34 -5.79
CA VAL A 31 30.20 2.25 -4.64
C VAL A 31 31.66 2.42 -4.22
N ARG A 32 32.47 1.36 -4.27
CA ARG A 32 33.91 1.43 -3.99
C ARG A 32 34.61 2.35 -4.99
N THR A 33 34.34 2.17 -6.28
CA THR A 33 34.92 2.97 -7.38
C THR A 33 34.53 4.45 -7.26
N ALA A 34 33.26 4.74 -6.93
CA ALA A 34 32.79 6.11 -6.70
C ALA A 34 33.50 6.78 -5.51
N ARG A 35 33.80 6.04 -4.44
CA ARG A 35 34.54 6.55 -3.28
C ARG A 35 35.98 6.88 -3.61
N THR A 36 36.66 6.00 -4.35
CA THR A 36 38.07 6.23 -4.74
C THR A 36 38.21 7.36 -5.76
N ALA A 37 37.24 7.52 -6.68
CA ALA A 37 37.21 8.64 -7.61
C ALA A 37 37.03 9.99 -6.90
N GLY A 38 36.18 10.05 -5.87
CA GLY A 38 35.98 11.25 -5.05
C GLY A 38 37.18 11.63 -4.17
N ASP A 39 38.01 10.65 -3.79
CA ASP A 39 39.25 10.90 -3.05
C ASP A 39 40.38 11.44 -3.96
N GLU A 40 40.39 11.05 -5.24
CA GLU A 40 41.37 11.50 -6.25
C GLU A 40 41.01 12.87 -6.87
N GLU A 41 39.73 13.20 -7.01
CA GLU A 41 39.25 14.49 -7.53
C GLU A 41 39.10 15.55 -6.42
N HIS A 42 40.21 16.04 -5.87
CA HIS A 42 40.22 17.33 -5.14
C HIS A 42 40.16 18.53 -6.11
N SER A 43 39.26 18.52 -7.08
CA SER A 43 39.19 19.55 -8.13
C SER A 43 37.80 20.16 -8.24
N GLU A 44 37.72 21.44 -7.84
CA GLU A 44 36.71 22.45 -8.13
C GLU A 44 35.24 22.15 -7.74
N PRO A 45 34.58 23.01 -6.93
CA PRO A 45 33.16 22.89 -6.63
C PRO A 45 32.32 23.26 -7.86
N GLY A 46 32.25 22.34 -8.82
CA GLY A 46 31.20 22.31 -9.83
C GLY A 46 29.87 22.12 -9.10
N ARG A 47 29.08 23.19 -9.00
CA ARG A 47 27.78 23.20 -8.31
C ARG A 47 26.88 22.12 -8.90
N THR A 48 26.79 20.95 -8.25
CA THR A 48 25.72 20.00 -8.49
C THR A 48 24.39 20.77 -8.36
N GLY A 49 23.61 20.78 -9.43
CA GLY A 49 22.34 21.49 -9.45
C GLY A 49 21.38 20.86 -8.42
N SER A 50 20.54 21.68 -7.78
CA SER A 50 19.53 21.20 -6.82
C SER A 50 18.68 20.04 -7.40
N ALA A 51 18.38 20.08 -8.70
CA ALA A 51 17.65 19.01 -9.39
C ALA A 51 18.43 17.69 -9.46
N GLU A 52 19.75 17.73 -9.68
CA GLU A 52 20.61 16.55 -9.76
C GLU A 52 20.75 15.89 -8.37
N ALA A 53 20.89 16.70 -7.32
CA ALA A 53 20.92 16.22 -5.94
C ALA A 53 19.60 15.55 -5.52
N LEU A 54 18.45 16.13 -5.90
CA LEU A 54 17.14 15.54 -5.63
C LEU A 54 16.93 14.24 -6.42
N ALA A 55 17.36 14.19 -7.69
CA ALA A 55 17.30 12.96 -8.49
C ALA A 55 18.16 11.84 -7.88
N ALA A 56 19.37 12.17 -7.39
CA ALA A 56 20.23 11.21 -6.69
C ALA A 56 19.59 10.69 -5.39
N LEU A 57 18.88 11.54 -4.64
CA LEU A 57 18.17 11.11 -3.43
C LEU A 57 16.98 10.19 -3.72
N LEU A 58 16.23 10.43 -4.80
CA LEU A 58 15.16 9.53 -5.25
C LEU A 58 15.71 8.17 -5.66
N LEU A 59 16.78 8.15 -6.45
CA LEU A 59 17.44 6.92 -6.87
C LEU A 59 17.99 6.15 -5.65
N LEU A 60 18.57 6.85 -4.68
CA LEU A 60 19.07 6.23 -3.45
C LEU A 60 17.94 5.59 -2.61
N ARG A 61 16.76 6.22 -2.55
CA ARG A 61 15.59 5.63 -1.90
C ARG A 61 15.15 4.35 -2.61
N GLU A 62 14.99 4.42 -3.93
CA GLU A 62 14.57 3.28 -4.76
C GLU A 62 15.52 2.09 -4.59
N VAL A 63 16.84 2.33 -4.65
CA VAL A 63 17.84 1.28 -4.43
C VAL A 63 17.75 0.71 -3.01
N ARG A 64 17.55 1.53 -1.98
CA ARG A 64 17.37 1.03 -0.61
C ARG A 64 16.13 0.17 -0.46
N ASP A 65 15.03 0.53 -1.11
CA ASP A 65 13.77 -0.22 -1.08
C ASP A 65 13.97 -1.58 -1.76
N GLN A 66 14.58 -1.62 -2.95
CA GLN A 66 14.92 -2.87 -3.65
C GLN A 66 15.87 -3.77 -2.84
N LEU A 67 16.88 -3.19 -2.18
CA LEU A 67 17.81 -3.94 -1.32
C LEU A 67 17.12 -4.48 -0.06
N ALA A 68 16.18 -3.72 0.51
CA ALA A 68 15.43 -4.14 1.69
C ALA A 68 14.51 -5.34 1.39
N GLU A 69 14.01 -5.47 0.16
CA GLU A 69 13.21 -6.62 -0.27
C GLU A 69 14.02 -7.93 -0.32
N TRP A 70 15.34 -7.85 -0.55
CA TRP A 70 16.22 -9.03 -0.58
C TRP A 70 16.59 -9.52 0.82
N GLU A 71 16.63 -8.64 1.82
CA GLU A 71 17.11 -8.93 3.17
C GLU A 71 16.40 -10.14 3.84
N PRO A 72 15.05 -10.24 3.86
CA PRO A 72 14.37 -11.39 4.45
C PRO A 72 14.71 -12.72 3.80
N GLY A 73 14.81 -12.74 2.47
CA GLY A 73 15.10 -13.96 1.74
C GLY A 73 16.57 -14.39 1.89
N LEU A 74 17.51 -13.45 1.99
CA LEU A 74 18.91 -13.76 2.35
C LEU A 74 19.03 -14.33 3.77
N ILE A 75 18.23 -13.82 4.72
CA ILE A 75 18.15 -14.36 6.08
C ILE A 75 17.57 -15.78 6.05
N GLU A 76 16.49 -16.01 5.31
CA GLU A 76 15.85 -17.32 5.18
C GLU A 76 16.79 -18.36 4.58
N GLU A 77 17.47 -18.04 3.49
CA GLU A 77 18.49 -18.90 2.86
C GLU A 77 19.62 -19.25 3.84
N ALA A 78 20.13 -18.27 4.59
CA ALA A 78 21.14 -18.52 5.62
C ALA A 78 20.60 -19.42 6.75
N ARG A 79 19.34 -19.24 7.16
CA ARG A 79 18.68 -20.07 8.19
C ARG A 79 18.45 -21.50 7.69
N GLU A 80 18.08 -21.69 6.43
CA GLU A 80 17.94 -23.01 5.79
C GLU A 80 19.29 -23.72 5.66
N ALA A 81 20.37 -22.97 5.40
CA ALA A 81 21.75 -23.47 5.43
C ALA A 81 22.30 -23.75 6.85
N GLY A 82 21.50 -23.50 7.90
CA GLY A 82 21.84 -23.85 9.28
C GLY A 82 22.43 -22.72 10.14
N ALA A 83 22.54 -21.48 9.62
CA ALA A 83 23.04 -20.35 10.41
C ALA A 83 22.11 -20.06 11.59
N SER A 84 22.67 -19.86 12.78
CA SER A 84 21.89 -19.45 13.95
C SER A 84 21.62 -17.94 13.93
N TRP A 85 20.64 -17.47 14.73
CA TRP A 85 20.42 -16.04 14.94
C TRP A 85 21.64 -15.31 15.54
N ALA A 86 22.55 -16.03 16.22
CA ALA A 86 23.78 -15.45 16.72
C ALA A 86 24.78 -15.22 15.57
N ASP A 87 24.86 -16.16 14.63
CA ASP A 87 25.71 -16.05 13.42
C ASP A 87 25.23 -14.92 12.50
N LEU A 88 23.92 -14.66 12.47
CA LEU A 88 23.32 -13.56 11.70
C LEU A 88 23.48 -12.17 12.34
N ALA A 89 23.85 -12.08 13.62
CA ALA A 89 23.92 -10.80 14.30
C ALA A 89 24.98 -9.88 13.67
N HIS A 90 26.18 -10.42 13.43
CA HIS A 90 27.27 -9.66 12.83
C HIS A 90 26.98 -9.21 11.38
N PRO A 91 26.54 -10.10 10.46
CA PRO A 91 26.15 -9.70 9.09
C PRO A 91 25.01 -8.67 9.02
N LEU A 92 24.06 -8.72 9.95
CA LEU A 92 22.94 -7.75 10.00
C LEU A 92 23.31 -6.42 10.69
N GLY A 93 24.56 -6.27 11.14
CA GLY A 93 25.05 -5.07 11.82
C GLY A 93 24.42 -4.84 13.19
N VAL A 94 24.01 -5.92 13.88
CA VAL A 94 23.37 -5.84 15.19
C VAL A 94 24.22 -6.54 16.26
N SER A 95 24.11 -6.06 17.50
CA SER A 95 24.98 -6.50 18.60
C SER A 95 24.57 -7.82 19.26
N SER A 96 23.39 -8.36 18.94
CA SER A 96 22.90 -9.57 19.62
C SER A 96 21.97 -10.42 18.75
N ARG A 97 21.87 -11.69 19.14
CA ARG A 97 20.91 -12.68 18.62
C ARG A 97 19.48 -12.13 18.60
N GLN A 98 19.03 -11.57 19.73
CA GLN A 98 17.67 -11.04 19.86
C GLN A 98 17.44 -9.84 18.93
N ALA A 99 18.46 -9.01 18.73
CA ALA A 99 18.36 -7.88 17.81
C ALA A 99 18.25 -8.36 16.35
N ALA A 100 18.95 -9.43 15.98
CA ALA A 100 18.86 -10.05 14.65
C ALA A 100 17.47 -10.63 14.40
N GLU A 101 16.97 -11.44 15.33
CA GLU A 101 15.63 -12.01 15.27
C GLU A 101 14.55 -10.92 15.18
N ARG A 102 14.63 -9.90 16.04
CA ARG A 102 13.68 -8.77 16.01
C ARG A 102 13.73 -8.00 14.70
N ARG A 103 14.90 -7.90 14.06
CA ARG A 103 15.05 -7.24 12.75
C ARG A 103 14.36 -8.05 11.65
N TYR A 104 14.63 -9.35 11.56
CA TYR A 104 13.96 -10.24 10.61
C TYR A 104 12.43 -10.19 10.75
N LEU A 105 11.92 -10.26 11.99
CA LEU A 105 10.48 -10.20 12.25
C LEU A 105 9.81 -8.89 11.80
N ARG A 106 10.56 -7.79 11.59
CA ARG A 106 10.03 -6.53 11.05
C ARG A 106 9.93 -6.52 9.52
N VAL A 107 10.79 -7.26 8.83
CA VAL A 107 10.98 -7.14 7.37
C VAL A 107 10.36 -8.33 6.60
N ARG A 108 9.96 -9.40 7.29
CA ARG A 108 9.41 -10.62 6.69
C ARG A 108 8.18 -10.37 5.77
N PRO A 109 8.19 -10.81 4.50
CA PRO A 109 7.03 -10.76 3.58
C PRO A 109 5.91 -11.74 4.02
N GLY A 110 4.63 -11.38 3.79
CA GLY A 110 3.40 -11.94 4.41
C GLY A 110 3.27 -13.47 4.52
N ASN A 111 2.69 -14.07 5.58
CA ASN A 111 1.32 -13.93 6.13
C ASN A 111 1.23 -14.55 7.58
N PRO A 112 0.19 -14.34 8.43
CA PRO A 112 -0.31 -13.14 9.12
C PRO A 112 -0.23 -13.24 10.69
N GLY A 113 0.04 -12.15 11.41
CA GLY A 113 0.02 -12.19 12.89
C GLY A 113 0.56 -10.96 13.65
N SER A 114 0.02 -9.77 13.38
CA SER A 114 0.08 -8.52 14.17
C SER A 114 1.39 -8.11 14.89
N THR A 115 2.10 -7.13 14.33
CA THR A 115 2.71 -6.10 15.20
C THR A 115 1.63 -5.07 15.53
N GLY A 116 1.49 -4.70 16.81
CA GLY A 116 0.46 -3.77 17.27
C GLY A 116 0.51 -2.42 16.54
N GLU A 117 1.71 -1.97 16.18
CA GLU A 117 1.93 -0.67 15.53
C GLU A 117 1.42 -0.63 14.08
N GLN A 118 1.54 -1.72 13.32
CA GLN A 118 1.00 -1.77 11.96
C GLN A 118 -0.52 -1.93 11.94
N ARG A 119 -1.13 -2.64 12.92
CA ARG A 119 -2.60 -2.61 13.10
C ARG A 119 -3.07 -1.20 13.40
N VAL A 120 -2.34 -0.50 14.27
CA VAL A 120 -2.64 0.90 14.60
C VAL A 120 -2.46 1.79 13.38
N ARG A 121 -1.41 1.59 12.55
CA ARG A 121 -1.19 2.36 11.32
C ARG A 121 -2.27 2.09 10.28
N ALA A 122 -2.55 0.84 9.93
CA ALA A 122 -3.63 0.49 9.01
C ALA A 122 -5.01 1.00 9.48
N THR A 123 -5.29 0.95 10.79
CA THR A 123 -6.51 1.52 11.37
C THR A 123 -6.52 3.04 11.30
N ARG A 124 -5.38 3.70 11.55
CA ARG A 124 -5.23 5.16 11.43
C ARG A 124 -5.37 5.61 9.98
N ASP A 125 -4.81 4.87 9.03
CA ASP A 125 -4.87 5.16 7.60
C ASP A 125 -6.29 4.97 7.08
N ARG A 126 -6.97 3.88 7.47
CA ARG A 126 -8.40 3.67 7.19
C ARG A 126 -9.24 4.81 7.75
N ARG A 127 -9.08 5.16 9.03
CA ARG A 127 -9.79 6.30 9.65
C ARG A 127 -9.46 7.64 9.00
N ALA A 128 -8.24 7.82 8.50
CA ALA A 128 -7.86 9.04 7.80
C ALA A 128 -8.49 9.11 6.41
N ALA A 129 -8.48 8.02 5.64
CA ALA A 129 -9.17 7.89 4.37
C ALA A 129 -10.69 8.11 4.54
N ASP A 130 -11.29 7.51 5.57
CA ASP A 130 -12.70 7.71 5.91
C ASP A 130 -13.00 9.18 6.23
N ARG A 131 -12.13 9.87 6.99
CA ARG A 131 -12.27 11.33 7.24
C ARG A 131 -12.19 12.17 5.98
N THR A 132 -11.31 11.82 5.02
CA THR A 132 -11.23 12.50 3.72
C THR A 132 -12.54 12.33 2.95
N VAL A 133 -13.07 11.10 2.89
CA VAL A 133 -14.35 10.81 2.24
C VAL A 133 -15.50 11.54 2.94
N THR A 134 -15.56 11.54 4.27
CA THR A 134 -16.58 12.27 5.04
C THR A 134 -16.54 13.77 4.76
N THR A 135 -15.35 14.38 4.75
CA THR A 135 -15.19 15.81 4.46
C THR A 135 -15.68 16.13 3.04
N TRP A 136 -15.29 15.33 2.05
CA TRP A 136 -15.75 15.47 0.68
C TRP A 136 -17.27 15.31 0.56
N ALA A 137 -17.86 14.28 1.18
CA ALA A 137 -19.29 14.02 1.12
C ALA A 137 -20.11 15.18 1.72
N ARG A 138 -19.63 15.78 2.82
CA ARG A 138 -20.26 16.97 3.42
C ARG A 138 -20.17 18.20 2.51
N ALA A 139 -19.04 18.39 1.83
CA ALA A 139 -18.88 19.47 0.85
C ALA A 139 -19.78 19.29 -0.39
N ASN A 140 -20.13 18.04 -0.74
CA ASN A 140 -20.95 17.70 -1.90
C ASN A 140 -22.38 17.25 -1.52
N ALA A 141 -22.86 17.68 -0.34
CA ALA A 141 -24.03 17.09 0.27
C ALA A 141 -25.34 17.30 -0.51
N ALA A 142 -25.49 18.45 -1.16
CA ALA A 142 -26.66 18.76 -1.97
C ALA A 142 -26.76 17.82 -3.20
N ASP A 143 -25.64 17.57 -3.88
CA ASP A 143 -25.60 16.71 -5.05
C ASP A 143 -25.84 15.24 -4.70
N LEU A 144 -25.26 14.76 -3.60
CA LEU A 144 -25.48 13.40 -3.12
C LEU A 144 -26.96 13.16 -2.74
N ARG A 145 -27.59 14.11 -2.05
CA ARG A 145 -29.03 14.01 -1.71
C ARG A 145 -29.94 14.11 -2.93
N ARG A 146 -29.61 14.99 -3.89
CA ARG A 146 -30.35 15.13 -5.14
C ARG A 146 -30.31 13.83 -5.94
N LEU A 147 -29.14 13.23 -6.09
CA LEU A 147 -28.97 11.97 -6.81
C LEU A 147 -29.71 10.81 -6.12
N ALA A 148 -29.59 10.71 -4.80
CA ALA A 148 -30.31 9.72 -4.01
C ALA A 148 -31.84 9.86 -4.16
N GLY A 149 -32.35 11.10 -4.06
CA GLY A 149 -33.78 11.39 -4.26
C GLY A 149 -34.28 10.99 -5.65
N GLN A 150 -33.50 11.27 -6.70
CA GLN A 150 -33.83 10.85 -8.06
C GLN A 150 -33.94 9.33 -8.19
N ILE A 151 -32.99 8.58 -7.62
CA ILE A 151 -32.97 7.11 -7.67
C ILE A 151 -34.16 6.53 -6.88
N THR A 152 -34.47 7.07 -5.70
CA THR A 152 -35.60 6.58 -4.88
C THR A 152 -36.97 6.86 -5.48
N ALA A 153 -37.07 7.81 -6.42
CA ALA A 153 -38.31 8.14 -7.12
C ALA A 153 -38.58 7.23 -8.33
N LEU A 154 -37.61 6.38 -8.72
CA LEU A 154 -37.78 5.45 -9.83
C LEU A 154 -38.74 4.32 -9.45
N THR A 155 -39.73 4.08 -10.31
CA THR A 155 -40.78 3.06 -10.10
C THR A 155 -40.59 1.82 -10.97
N ASP A 156 -39.62 1.84 -11.87
CA ASP A 156 -39.36 0.83 -12.91
C ASP A 156 -38.10 -0.02 -12.64
N LEU A 157 -37.53 0.08 -11.43
CA LEU A 157 -36.39 -0.74 -11.02
C LEU A 157 -36.79 -2.20 -10.73
N PRO A 158 -35.89 -3.18 -10.99
CA PRO A 158 -36.17 -4.59 -10.75
C PRO A 158 -36.41 -4.88 -9.26
N ALA A 159 -37.17 -5.94 -8.97
CA ALA A 159 -37.50 -6.33 -7.60
C ALA A 159 -36.25 -6.57 -6.72
N ASP A 160 -35.15 -7.02 -7.31
CA ASP A 160 -33.87 -7.26 -6.63
C ASP A 160 -33.22 -5.97 -6.11
N ALA A 161 -33.60 -4.80 -6.65
CA ALA A 161 -33.09 -3.50 -6.20
C ALA A 161 -33.73 -3.02 -4.88
N ARG A 162 -34.84 -3.65 -4.43
CA ARG A 162 -35.62 -3.18 -3.26
C ARG A 162 -34.79 -3.03 -2.00
N THR A 163 -33.88 -3.96 -1.72
CA THR A 163 -33.00 -3.88 -0.54
C THR A 163 -32.05 -2.69 -0.64
N SER A 164 -31.39 -2.51 -1.79
CA SER A 164 -30.48 -1.38 -2.02
C SER A 164 -31.22 -0.02 -1.99
N LEU A 165 -32.46 0.03 -2.46
CA LEU A 165 -33.31 1.22 -2.37
C LEU A 165 -33.72 1.51 -0.93
N ALA A 166 -34.06 0.49 -0.14
CA ALA A 166 -34.38 0.67 1.28
C ALA A 166 -33.17 1.21 2.06
N GLU A 167 -31.97 0.67 1.82
CA GLU A 167 -30.72 1.18 2.40
C GLU A 167 -30.45 2.64 1.98
N LEU A 168 -30.69 2.97 0.71
CA LEU A 168 -30.55 4.34 0.21
C LEU A 168 -31.56 5.30 0.84
N THR A 169 -32.81 4.89 1.03
CA THR A 169 -33.84 5.69 1.70
C THR A 169 -33.49 5.91 3.18
N VAL A 170 -32.99 4.88 3.88
CA VAL A 170 -32.53 5.02 5.27
C VAL A 170 -31.37 6.01 5.35
N ALA A 171 -30.38 5.91 4.46
CA ALA A 171 -29.24 6.84 4.43
C ALA A 171 -29.64 8.27 4.03
N LEU A 172 -30.70 8.45 3.24
CA LEU A 172 -31.23 9.76 2.88
C LEU A 172 -31.85 10.49 4.08
N ALA A 173 -32.44 9.73 5.01
CA ALA A 173 -32.99 10.25 6.26
C ALA A 173 -31.91 10.52 7.33
N ASP A 174 -30.67 10.07 7.12
CA ASP A 174 -29.56 10.32 8.05
C ASP A 174 -29.06 11.77 7.97
N ASN A 175 -28.56 12.27 9.10
CA ASN A 175 -27.98 13.60 9.20
C ASN A 175 -26.61 13.68 8.50
N ASP A 176 -25.81 12.61 8.52
CA ASP A 176 -24.49 12.58 7.90
C ASP A 176 -24.56 12.12 6.43
N THR A 177 -24.29 13.05 5.52
CA THR A 177 -24.29 12.80 4.07
C THR A 177 -23.23 11.78 3.64
N ALA A 178 -22.20 11.54 4.45
CA ALA A 178 -21.24 10.46 4.17
C ALA A 178 -21.89 9.08 4.12
N ALA A 179 -23.01 8.88 4.82
CA ALA A 179 -23.77 7.63 4.81
C ALA A 179 -24.37 7.29 3.43
N LEU A 180 -24.58 8.28 2.55
CA LEU A 180 -25.16 8.06 1.22
C LEU A 180 -24.20 7.39 0.23
N VAL A 181 -22.87 7.49 0.43
CA VAL A 181 -21.86 7.06 -0.54
C VAL A 181 -21.91 5.55 -0.80
N GLY A 182 -22.08 4.75 0.26
CA GLY A 182 -22.18 3.29 0.16
C GLY A 182 -23.44 2.85 -0.59
N PRO A 183 -24.64 3.20 -0.11
CA PRO A 183 -25.90 2.84 -0.75
C PRO A 183 -26.02 3.32 -2.20
N LEU A 184 -25.55 4.53 -2.52
CA LEU A 184 -25.51 5.00 -3.91
C LEU A 184 -24.69 4.04 -4.80
N SER A 185 -23.49 3.67 -4.35
CA SER A 185 -22.62 2.75 -5.12
C SER A 185 -23.27 1.38 -5.35
N LEU A 186 -24.03 0.87 -4.36
CA LEU A 186 -24.75 -0.40 -4.49
C LEU A 186 -25.91 -0.34 -5.50
N THR A 187 -26.55 0.81 -5.67
CA THR A 187 -27.64 0.95 -6.66
C THR A 187 -27.16 0.94 -8.11
N HIS A 188 -25.86 1.15 -8.38
CA HIS A 188 -25.29 1.23 -9.72
C HIS A 188 -25.70 0.07 -10.64
N ALA A 189 -25.61 -1.17 -10.13
CA ALA A 189 -25.86 -2.38 -10.90
C ALA A 189 -27.28 -2.47 -11.46
N TYR A 190 -28.26 -1.83 -10.81
CA TYR A 190 -29.66 -1.86 -11.20
C TYR A 190 -30.04 -0.70 -12.14
N LEU A 191 -29.18 0.31 -12.26
CA LEU A 191 -29.41 1.49 -13.10
C LEU A 191 -28.86 1.31 -14.52
N THR A 192 -27.88 0.43 -14.72
CA THR A 192 -27.12 0.33 -15.99
C THR A 192 -28.01 0.06 -17.22
N SER A 193 -29.10 -0.70 -17.07
CA SER A 193 -29.96 -1.07 -18.20
C SER A 193 -31.07 -0.07 -18.51
N GLY A 194 -31.66 0.56 -17.48
CA GLY A 194 -32.83 1.45 -17.64
C GLY A 194 -32.53 2.94 -17.50
N HIS A 195 -31.45 3.28 -16.80
CA HIS A 195 -31.11 4.65 -16.40
C HIS A 195 -29.60 4.92 -16.53
N PRO A 196 -29.02 4.82 -17.74
CA PRO A 196 -27.57 4.87 -17.95
C PRO A 196 -26.93 6.20 -17.49
N ASP A 197 -27.63 7.32 -17.62
CA ASP A 197 -27.15 8.62 -17.16
C ASP A 197 -27.02 8.70 -15.62
N LEU A 198 -27.93 8.04 -14.89
CA LEU A 198 -27.85 7.94 -13.43
C LEU A 198 -26.75 6.96 -13.01
N ALA A 199 -26.61 5.84 -13.72
CA ALA A 199 -25.53 4.89 -13.50
C ALA A 199 -24.15 5.56 -13.66
N ALA A 200 -23.93 6.33 -14.74
CA ALA A 200 -22.68 7.03 -14.97
C ALA A 200 -22.32 8.01 -13.84
N ARG A 201 -23.31 8.76 -13.33
CA ARG A 201 -23.11 9.70 -12.21
C ARG A 201 -22.77 8.98 -10.90
N VAL A 202 -23.41 7.84 -10.63
CA VAL A 202 -23.09 6.99 -9.46
C VAL A 202 -21.67 6.43 -9.57
N ASP A 203 -21.28 5.95 -10.76
CA ASP A 203 -19.94 5.42 -11.00
C ASP A 203 -18.84 6.50 -10.86
N ASP A 204 -19.09 7.72 -11.35
CA ASP A 204 -18.19 8.86 -11.14
C ASP A 204 -17.95 9.15 -9.65
N ILE A 205 -19.01 9.10 -8.83
CA ILE A 205 -18.93 9.26 -7.37
C ILE A 205 -18.14 8.11 -6.73
N ALA A 206 -18.41 6.87 -7.11
CA ALA A 206 -17.70 5.69 -6.59
C ALA A 206 -16.20 5.77 -6.93
N ARG A 207 -15.86 6.02 -8.20
CA ARG A 207 -14.46 6.22 -8.65
C ARG A 207 -13.79 7.39 -7.96
N HIS A 208 -14.49 8.50 -7.74
CA HIS A 208 -13.93 9.65 -7.03
C HIS A 208 -13.63 9.31 -5.56
N THR A 209 -14.56 8.66 -4.87
CA THR A 209 -14.40 8.23 -3.48
C THR A 209 -13.23 7.25 -3.33
N ASP A 210 -13.09 6.31 -4.26
CA ASP A 210 -11.98 5.35 -4.23
C ASP A 210 -10.63 6.00 -4.53
N ARG A 211 -10.59 7.00 -5.41
CA ARG A 211 -9.38 7.83 -5.59
C ARG A 211 -9.02 8.59 -4.31
N LEU A 212 -10.00 9.17 -3.60
CA LEU A 212 -9.75 9.86 -2.33
C LEU A 212 -9.19 8.91 -1.25
N ARG A 213 -9.68 7.67 -1.20
CA ARG A 213 -9.17 6.63 -0.28
C ARG A 213 -7.74 6.24 -0.61
N ARG A 214 -7.41 6.01 -1.88
CA ARG A 214 -6.04 5.65 -2.33
C ARG A 214 -5.06 6.79 -2.12
N HIS A 215 -5.41 8.01 -2.53
CA HIS A 215 -4.54 9.18 -2.41
C HIS A 215 -4.22 9.54 -0.96
N SER A 216 -5.15 9.29 -0.02
CA SER A 216 -4.92 9.45 1.42
C SER A 216 -3.88 8.45 1.98
N GLY A 217 -3.72 7.29 1.34
CA GLY A 217 -2.66 6.32 1.64
C GLY A 217 -1.32 6.73 1.02
N ASP A 218 -1.32 7.09 -0.27
CA ASP A 218 -0.11 7.41 -1.03
C ASP A 218 0.60 8.68 -0.52
N GLN A 219 -0.15 9.74 -0.19
CA GLN A 219 0.44 10.98 0.35
C GLN A 219 1.21 10.77 1.66
N ARG A 220 0.86 9.74 2.44
CA ARG A 220 1.57 9.43 3.70
C ARG A 220 2.70 8.44 3.51
N GLN A 221 2.61 7.55 2.54
CA GLN A 221 3.72 6.67 2.16
C GLN A 221 4.89 7.43 1.49
N ASN A 222 4.57 8.59 0.89
CA ASN A 222 5.56 9.53 0.36
C ASN A 222 5.97 10.63 1.36
N GLY A 223 5.32 10.72 2.52
CA GLY A 223 5.53 11.76 3.55
C GLY A 223 6.23 11.27 4.83
N THR A 224 6.80 10.07 4.82
CA THR A 224 7.68 9.50 5.87
C THR A 224 8.91 8.90 5.22
#